data_AF-J2K300-F1
#
_entry.id   AF-J2K300-F1
#
_cell.length_a   1.000
_cell.length_b   1.000
_cell.length_c   1.000
_cell.angle_alpha   90.00
_cell.angle_beta   90.00
_cell.angle_gamma   90.00
#
_symmetry.space_group_name_H-M   'P 1'
#
loop_
_entity.id
_entity.type
_entity.pdbx_description
1 polymer ?
#
loop_
_entity_poly.entity_id
_entity_poly.type
_entity_poly.pdbx_seq_one_letter_code
_entity_poly.pdbx_strand_id
1 'polypeptide(L)'
;MKRIALFLFVLFSIWGSAQQLPPPPAAPNLLQKQLIDEFIEVSHYKKSIINYAKNYLELKMFDYSVDPPKELLSKEQARSIINNFNFDHVKSSLYSSFSFIPEDKLKELVKFHRAIGGQLSKDDSAFLITPTLDLNIKNQLDYAIENIKK
;
A
#
# COMPACT_ATOMS: atom_id res chain seq x y z
N MET A 1 -39.10 15.77 -40.06
CA MET A 1 -38.56 16.44 -38.85
C MET A 1 -38.33 15.48 -37.68
N LYS A 2 -39.28 14.62 -37.27
CA LYS A 2 -39.10 13.67 -36.14
C LYS A 2 -37.90 12.70 -36.25
N ARG A 3 -37.57 12.23 -37.47
CA ARG A 3 -36.44 11.29 -37.69
C ARG A 3 -35.05 11.94 -37.58
N ILE A 4 -34.94 13.24 -37.88
CA ILE A 4 -33.68 14.00 -37.79
C ILE A 4 -33.39 14.33 -36.32
N ALA A 5 -34.42 14.67 -35.55
CA ALA A 5 -34.29 14.88 -34.10
C ALA A 5 -33.84 13.61 -33.36
N LEU A 6 -34.34 12.44 -33.76
CA LEU A 6 -33.90 11.15 -33.20
C LEU A 6 -32.44 10.84 -33.53
N PHE A 7 -31.98 11.16 -34.74
CA PHE A 7 -30.57 10.97 -35.12
C PHE A 7 -29.61 11.88 -34.35
N LEU A 8 -30.01 13.14 -34.10
CA LEU A 8 -29.23 14.05 -33.27
C LEU A 8 -29.15 13.57 -31.82
N PHE A 9 -30.22 13.03 -31.26
CA PHE A 9 -30.24 12.54 -29.88
C PHE A 9 -29.27 11.35 -29.65
N VAL A 10 -29.14 10.46 -30.64
CA VAL A 10 -28.20 9.32 -30.58
C VAL A 10 -26.74 9.77 -30.71
N LEU A 11 -26.46 10.84 -31.46
CA LEU A 11 -25.08 11.35 -31.59
C LEU A 11 -24.60 12.08 -30.33
N PHE A 12 -25.48 12.79 -29.62
CA PHE A 12 -25.14 13.46 -28.36
C PHE A 12 -24.95 12.50 -27.18
N SER A 13 -25.63 11.36 -27.15
CA SER A 13 -25.46 10.36 -26.07
C SER A 13 -24.12 9.61 -26.13
N ILE A 14 -23.43 9.62 -27.28
CA ILE A 14 -22.10 9.00 -27.42
C ILE A 14 -21.01 9.90 -26.80
N TRP A 15 -21.19 11.22 -26.78
CA TRP A 15 -20.22 12.15 -26.16
C TRP A 15 -20.35 12.29 -24.64
N GLY A 16 -21.49 11.91 -24.05
CA GLY A 16 -21.67 11.93 -22.59
C GLY A 16 -21.00 10.77 -21.84
N SER A 17 -20.47 9.79 -22.57
CA SER A 17 -19.95 8.53 -22.00
C SER A 17 -18.46 8.31 -22.25
N ALA A 18 -17.67 9.37 -22.41
CA ALA A 18 -16.24 9.29 -22.17
C ALA A 18 -16.05 9.12 -20.65
N GLN A 19 -16.27 7.91 -20.15
CA GLN A 19 -15.80 7.51 -18.84
C GLN A 19 -14.30 7.80 -18.82
N GLN A 20 -13.92 8.75 -17.99
CA GLN A 20 -12.53 9.09 -17.75
C GLN A 20 -11.87 7.80 -17.29
N LEU A 21 -11.15 7.14 -18.19
CA LEU A 21 -10.37 5.94 -17.86
C LEU A 21 -9.55 6.32 -16.62
N PRO A 22 -9.53 5.46 -15.59
CA PRO A 22 -8.72 5.76 -14.41
C PRO A 22 -7.31 6.09 -14.92
N PRO A 23 -6.73 7.21 -14.46
CA PRO A 23 -5.40 7.59 -14.91
C PRO A 23 -4.47 6.39 -14.72
N PRO A 24 -3.57 6.11 -15.68
CA PRO A 24 -2.65 5.01 -15.55
C PRO A 24 -1.92 5.13 -14.21
N PRO A 25 -1.58 3.99 -13.56
CA PRO A 25 -0.87 4.02 -12.29
C PRO A 25 0.35 4.92 -12.43
N ALA A 26 0.52 5.86 -11.50
CA ALA A 26 1.67 6.74 -11.54
C ALA A 26 2.94 5.89 -11.45
N ALA A 27 3.82 6.07 -12.44
CA ALA A 27 5.08 5.36 -12.56
C ALA A 27 6.21 6.37 -12.29
N PRO A 28 7.11 6.10 -11.32
CA PRO A 28 8.23 6.99 -11.10
C PRO A 28 9.17 6.97 -12.31
N ASN A 29 9.77 8.11 -12.61
CA ASN A 29 10.89 8.14 -13.56
C ASN A 29 12.11 7.39 -12.98
N LEU A 30 13.16 7.18 -13.79
CA LEU A 30 14.34 6.42 -13.35
C LEU A 30 15.01 7.01 -12.10
N LEU A 31 15.13 8.34 -12.02
CA LEU A 31 15.75 9.04 -10.91
C LEU A 31 14.90 8.94 -9.63
N GLN A 32 13.58 9.15 -9.74
CA GLN A 32 12.64 8.94 -8.64
C GLN A 32 12.70 7.50 -8.14
N LYS A 33 12.78 6.51 -9.03
CA LYS A 33 12.91 5.10 -8.63
C LYS A 33 14.17 4.85 -7.80
N GLN A 34 15.30 5.40 -8.22
CA GLN A 34 16.56 5.32 -7.48
C GLN A 34 16.44 5.99 -6.10
N LEU A 35 15.84 7.18 -6.01
CA LEU A 35 15.62 7.88 -4.74
C LEU A 35 14.67 7.11 -3.81
N ILE A 36 13.64 6.46 -4.37
CA ILE A 36 12.71 5.63 -3.59
C ILE A 36 13.42 4.37 -3.08
N ASP A 37 14.25 3.73 -3.91
CA ASP A 37 15.08 2.59 -3.49
C ASP A 37 16.04 2.98 -2.35
N GLU A 38 16.72 4.11 -2.50
CA GLU A 38 17.61 4.67 -1.48
C GLU A 38 16.85 5.00 -0.20
N PHE A 39 15.67 5.63 -0.30
CA PHE A 39 14.79 5.89 0.83
C PHE A 39 14.39 4.61 1.57
N ILE A 40 14.00 3.55 0.85
CA ILE A 40 13.63 2.25 1.43
C ILE A 40 14.78 1.66 2.25
N GLU A 41 16.00 1.78 1.75
CA GLU A 41 17.21 1.29 2.42
C GLU A 41 17.52 2.12 3.67
N VAL A 42 17.69 3.44 3.51
CA VAL A 42 18.18 4.31 4.60
C VAL A 42 17.16 4.50 5.73
N SER A 43 15.88 4.22 5.51
CA SER A 43 14.81 4.34 6.52
C SER A 43 14.46 3.02 7.21
N HIS A 44 15.21 1.95 6.95
CA HIS A 44 14.88 0.59 7.43
C HIS A 44 13.46 0.15 7.07
N TYR A 45 12.92 0.65 5.96
CA TYR A 45 11.50 0.61 5.64
C TYR A 45 10.92 -0.81 5.63
N LYS A 46 11.70 -1.78 5.13
CA LYS A 46 11.31 -3.19 5.11
C LYS A 46 11.06 -3.73 6.52
N LYS A 47 11.91 -3.40 7.49
CA LYS A 47 11.74 -3.82 8.88
C LYS A 47 10.50 -3.17 9.48
N SER A 48 10.29 -1.88 9.19
CA SER A 48 9.10 -1.14 9.62
C SER A 48 7.79 -1.75 9.12
N ILE A 49 7.72 -2.14 7.84
CA ILE A 49 6.55 -2.84 7.29
C ILE A 49 6.34 -4.19 7.99
N ILE A 50 7.41 -4.96 8.25
CA ILE A 50 7.26 -6.26 8.94
C ILE A 50 6.73 -6.08 10.36
N ASN A 51 7.18 -5.05 11.08
CA ASN A 51 6.67 -4.74 12.41
C ASN A 51 5.22 -4.27 12.37
N TYR A 52 4.87 -3.43 11.39
CA TYR A 52 3.50 -3.04 11.13
C TYR A 52 2.59 -4.25 10.89
N ALA A 53 3.03 -5.18 10.03
CA ALA A 53 2.31 -6.39 9.71
C ALA A 53 2.11 -7.28 10.95
N LYS A 54 3.14 -7.44 11.80
CA LYS A 54 3.02 -8.18 13.07
C LYS A 54 1.93 -7.60 13.96
N ASN A 55 1.97 -6.29 14.19
CA ASN A 55 0.99 -5.59 15.01
C ASN A 55 -0.43 -5.73 14.43
N TYR A 56 -0.57 -5.61 13.11
CA TYR A 56 -1.87 -5.81 12.45
C TYR A 56 -2.40 -7.24 12.64
N LEU A 57 -1.55 -8.26 12.50
CA LEU A 57 -1.94 -9.65 12.72
C LEU A 57 -2.33 -9.91 14.17
N GLU A 58 -1.60 -9.34 15.15
CA GLU A 58 -1.97 -9.45 16.58
C GLU A 58 -3.39 -8.93 16.84
N LEU A 59 -3.77 -7.82 16.19
CA LEU A 59 -5.14 -7.29 16.27
C LEU A 59 -6.17 -8.22 15.61
N LYS A 60 -5.77 -8.95 14.57
CA LYS A 60 -6.63 -9.89 13.83
C LYS A 60 -6.71 -11.27 14.45
N MET A 61 -5.89 -11.57 15.46
CA MET A 61 -5.91 -12.88 16.12
C MET A 61 -7.21 -13.15 16.88
N PHE A 62 -7.94 -12.11 17.28
CA PHE A 62 -9.15 -12.26 18.08
C PHE A 62 -10.32 -11.47 17.47
N ASP A 63 -11.49 -12.10 17.47
CA ASP A 63 -12.77 -11.44 17.24
C ASP A 63 -13.30 -10.88 18.56
N TYR A 64 -13.21 -9.55 18.70
CA TYR A 64 -13.73 -8.83 19.85
C TYR A 64 -15.21 -8.46 19.72
N SER A 65 -15.89 -8.87 18.65
CA SER A 65 -17.34 -8.64 18.48
C SER A 65 -18.21 -9.63 19.26
N VAL A 66 -17.61 -10.65 19.86
CA VAL A 66 -18.26 -11.69 20.65
C VAL A 66 -17.67 -11.78 22.06
N ASP A 67 -18.45 -12.28 23.03
CA ASP A 67 -18.04 -12.46 24.43
C ASP A 67 -18.19 -13.94 24.86
N PRO A 68 -17.11 -14.63 25.27
CA PRO A 68 -15.72 -14.16 25.29
C PRO A 68 -15.14 -13.98 23.86
N PRO A 69 -14.10 -13.14 23.69
CA PRO A 69 -13.43 -12.98 22.40
C PRO A 69 -13.00 -14.31 21.81
N LYS A 70 -13.24 -14.50 20.52
CA LYS A 70 -12.95 -15.75 19.83
C LYS A 70 -11.61 -15.66 19.11
N GLU A 71 -10.71 -16.62 19.35
CA GLU A 71 -9.47 -16.73 18.58
C GLU A 71 -9.78 -17.10 17.12
N LEU A 72 -9.29 -16.28 16.19
CA LEU A 72 -9.43 -16.44 14.74
C LEU A 72 -8.14 -16.95 14.08
N LEU A 73 -6.99 -16.67 14.69
CA LEU A 73 -5.67 -16.97 14.14
C LEU A 73 -4.72 -17.33 15.28
N SER A 74 -4.10 -18.50 15.21
CA SER A 74 -3.08 -18.92 16.18
C SER A 74 -1.78 -18.12 16.02
N LYS A 75 -0.95 -18.11 17.07
CA LYS A 75 0.38 -17.47 17.01
C LYS A 75 1.26 -18.08 15.92
N GLU A 76 1.17 -19.39 15.72
CA GLU A 76 1.92 -20.13 14.70
C GLU A 76 1.46 -19.75 13.30
N GLN A 77 0.14 -19.60 13.10
CA GLN A 77 -0.42 -19.14 11.83
C GLN A 77 0.00 -17.69 11.54
N ALA A 78 -0.07 -16.79 12.53
CA ALA A 78 0.40 -15.41 12.39
C ALA A 78 1.89 -15.35 12.02
N ARG A 79 2.74 -16.14 12.70
CA ARG A 79 4.17 -16.27 12.37
C ARG A 79 4.39 -16.78 10.94
N SER A 80 3.60 -17.76 10.51
CA SER A 80 3.67 -18.28 9.13
C SER A 80 3.35 -17.20 8.09
N ILE A 81 2.32 -16.37 8.32
CA ILE A 81 1.99 -15.24 7.43
C ILE A 81 3.17 -14.27 7.34
N ILE A 82 3.75 -13.87 8.47
CA ILE A 82 4.89 -12.94 8.51
C ILE A 82 6.11 -13.50 7.79
N ASN A 83 6.42 -14.78 8.00
CA ASN A 83 7.55 -15.43 7.34
C ASN A 83 7.40 -15.50 5.82
N ASN A 84 6.16 -15.57 5.33
CA ASN A 84 5.82 -15.59 3.92
C ASN A 84 5.48 -14.19 3.36
N PHE A 85 5.72 -13.12 4.12
CA PHE A 85 5.40 -11.77 3.68
C PHE A 85 6.27 -11.35 2.48
N ASN A 86 5.63 -11.20 1.32
CA ASN A 86 6.29 -10.77 0.10
C ASN A 86 6.45 -9.24 0.05
N PHE A 87 7.64 -8.76 0.41
CA PHE A 87 7.98 -7.32 0.34
C PHE A 87 8.03 -6.79 -1.10
N ASP A 88 8.43 -7.61 -2.08
CA ASP A 88 8.56 -7.16 -3.47
C ASP A 88 7.20 -6.79 -4.06
N HIS A 89 6.13 -7.48 -3.63
CA HIS A 89 4.76 -7.10 -3.97
C HIS A 89 4.42 -5.70 -3.46
N VAL A 90 4.80 -5.38 -2.22
CA VAL A 90 4.63 -4.03 -1.64
C VAL A 90 5.53 -3.00 -2.31
N LYS A 91 6.72 -3.39 -2.78
CA LYS A 91 7.68 -2.50 -3.45
C LYS A 91 7.08 -1.81 -4.68
N SER A 92 6.27 -2.52 -5.45
CA SER A 92 5.51 -1.92 -6.57
C SER A 92 4.57 -0.80 -6.11
N SER A 93 3.89 -0.99 -4.98
CA SER A 93 3.00 0.01 -4.38
C SER A 93 3.78 1.18 -3.80
N LEU A 94 5.01 0.96 -3.31
CA LEU A 94 5.91 2.01 -2.84
C LEU A 94 6.31 2.92 -3.99
N TYR A 95 6.72 2.34 -5.12
CA TYR A 95 7.04 3.11 -6.31
C TYR A 95 5.88 3.96 -6.78
N SER A 96 4.67 3.39 -6.86
CA SER A 96 3.50 4.16 -7.28
C SER A 96 3.16 5.27 -6.27
N SER A 97 3.15 4.95 -4.97
CA SER A 97 2.78 5.91 -3.92
C SER A 97 3.78 7.06 -3.78
N PHE A 98 5.07 6.77 -3.88
CA PHE A 98 6.11 7.78 -3.73
C PHE A 98 6.48 8.49 -5.04
N SER A 99 5.99 8.03 -6.21
CA SER A 99 6.16 8.74 -7.47
C SER A 99 5.50 10.13 -7.50
N PHE A 100 4.49 10.34 -6.64
CA PHE A 100 3.83 11.64 -6.46
C PHE A 100 4.66 12.62 -5.61
N ILE A 101 5.73 12.16 -4.95
CA ILE A 101 6.63 13.03 -4.21
C ILE A 101 7.64 13.65 -5.20
N PRO A 102 7.76 14.99 -5.26
CA PRO A 102 8.77 15.65 -6.07
C PRO A 102 10.19 15.20 -5.71
N GLU A 103 11.09 15.14 -6.70
CA GLU A 103 12.46 14.64 -6.52
C GLU A 103 13.26 15.39 -5.45
N ASP A 104 13.10 16.71 -5.35
CA ASP A 104 13.77 17.52 -4.32
C ASP A 104 13.32 17.09 -2.91
N LYS A 105 12.04 16.75 -2.75
CA LYS A 105 11.50 16.25 -1.48
C LYS A 105 11.94 14.82 -1.19
N LEU A 106 12.04 13.95 -2.19
CA LEU A 106 12.62 12.61 -2.03
C LEU A 106 14.09 12.69 -1.57
N LYS A 107 14.88 13.61 -2.14
CA LYS A 107 16.28 13.84 -1.71
C LYS A 107 16.37 14.30 -0.26
N GLU A 108 15.52 15.23 0.16
CA GLU A 108 15.48 15.67 1.56
C GLU A 108 15.01 14.55 2.51
N LEU A 109 14.06 13.71 2.10
CA LEU A 109 13.64 12.53 2.88
C LEU A 109 14.79 11.53 3.08
N VAL A 110 15.54 11.23 2.03
CA VAL A 110 16.74 10.37 2.11
C VAL A 110 17.77 10.98 3.04
N LYS A 111 18.08 12.27 2.88
CA LYS A 111 19.06 12.99 3.71
C LYS A 111 18.66 12.99 5.18
N PHE A 112 17.40 13.25 5.47
CA PHE A 112 16.85 13.23 6.82
C PHE A 112 17.05 11.85 7.48
N HIS A 113 16.65 10.77 6.81
CA HIS A 113 16.78 9.42 7.36
C HIS A 113 18.25 9.03 7.57
N ARG A 114 19.15 9.38 6.64
CA ARG A 114 20.59 9.19 6.85
C ARG A 114 21.12 9.91 8.09
N ALA A 115 20.71 11.16 8.29
CA ALA A 115 21.20 11.99 9.40
C ALA A 115 20.83 11.43 10.78
N ILE A 116 19.73 10.67 10.87
CA ILE A 116 19.26 10.04 12.11
C ILE A 116 19.61 8.55 12.22
N GLY A 117 20.40 8.01 11.28
CA GLY A 117 20.72 6.57 11.25
C GLY A 117 19.54 5.67 10.89
N GLY A 118 18.54 6.22 10.20
CA GLY A 118 17.38 5.51 9.66
C GLY A 118 16.25 5.21 10.63
N GLN A 119 16.52 5.21 11.93
CA GLN A 119 15.53 4.82 12.95
C GLN A 119 14.75 6.02 13.48
N LEU A 120 13.42 5.97 13.35
CA LEU A 120 12.50 6.94 13.97
C LEU A 120 12.02 6.51 15.36
N SER A 121 12.22 5.25 15.71
CA SER A 121 11.78 4.64 16.96
C SER A 121 12.68 3.44 17.29
N LYS A 122 12.75 3.06 18.57
CA LYS A 122 13.67 2.04 19.08
C LYS A 122 13.59 0.71 18.32
N ASP A 123 12.38 0.34 17.90
CA ASP A 123 12.11 -0.96 17.27
C ASP A 123 11.69 -0.84 15.79
N ASP A 124 11.87 0.31 15.15
CA ASP A 124 11.40 0.59 13.78
C ASP A 124 9.86 0.39 13.66
N SER A 125 9.09 0.93 14.62
CA SER A 125 7.63 0.91 14.65
C SER A 125 6.99 2.19 14.08
N ALA A 126 7.75 3.28 14.04
CA ALA A 126 7.37 4.53 13.39
C ALA A 126 8.00 4.63 11.99
N PHE A 127 7.18 4.88 10.97
CA PHE A 127 7.61 5.07 9.58
C PHE A 127 6.59 5.87 8.76
N LEU A 128 7.03 6.43 7.64
CA LEU A 128 6.16 7.14 6.70
C LEU A 128 5.35 6.15 5.86
N ILE A 129 4.02 6.22 5.91
CA ILE A 129 3.14 5.37 5.11
C ILE A 129 2.04 6.22 4.45
N THR A 130 1.69 5.91 3.21
CA THR A 130 0.54 6.53 2.52
C THR A 130 -0.72 5.70 2.78
N PRO A 131 -1.93 6.28 2.69
CA PRO A 131 -3.17 5.51 2.82
C PRO A 131 -3.27 4.33 1.84
N THR A 132 -2.79 4.50 0.61
CA THR A 132 -2.77 3.43 -0.39
C THR A 132 -1.85 2.28 0.00
N LEU A 133 -0.66 2.58 0.53
CA LEU A 133 0.26 1.56 1.02
C LEU A 133 -0.31 0.79 2.20
N ASP A 134 -0.93 1.51 3.14
CA ASP A 134 -1.59 0.92 4.30
C ASP A 134 -2.65 -0.10 3.86
N LEU A 135 -3.56 0.32 2.97
CA LEU A 135 -4.60 -0.57 2.45
C LEU A 135 -4.03 -1.77 1.70
N ASN A 136 -3.00 -1.58 0.87
CA ASN A 136 -2.40 -2.69 0.11
C ASN A 136 -1.73 -3.72 1.02
N ILE A 137 -1.03 -3.27 2.08
CA ILE A 137 -0.42 -4.17 3.06
C ILE A 137 -1.50 -4.93 3.82
N LYS A 138 -2.55 -4.24 4.30
CA LYS A 138 -3.69 -4.87 4.99
C LYS A 138 -4.39 -5.90 4.11
N ASN A 139 -4.66 -5.58 2.85
CA ASN A 139 -5.28 -6.50 1.89
C ASN A 139 -4.42 -7.75 1.66
N GLN A 140 -3.10 -7.60 1.56
CA GLN A 140 -2.19 -8.73 1.43
C GLN A 140 -2.24 -9.64 2.67
N LEU A 141 -2.30 -9.05 3.87
CA LEU A 141 -2.39 -9.80 5.13
C LEU A 141 -3.76 -10.48 5.30
N ASP A 142 -4.85 -9.77 5.03
CA ASP A 142 -6.20 -10.32 5.08
C ASP A 142 -6.37 -11.47 4.08
N TYR A 143 -5.83 -11.34 2.85
CA TYR A 143 -5.80 -12.43 1.88
C TYR A 143 -5.01 -13.64 2.39
N ALA A 144 -3.88 -13.43 3.07
CA ALA A 144 -3.11 -14.52 3.66
C ALA A 144 -3.88 -15.21 4.80
N ILE A 145 -4.59 -14.46 5.65
CA ILE A 145 -5.46 -15.01 6.70
C ILE A 145 -6.55 -15.88 6.09
N GLU A 146 -7.25 -15.40 5.07
CA GLU A 146 -8.35 -16.14 4.43
C GLU A 146 -7.89 -17.44 3.76
N ASN A 147 -6.66 -17.49 3.24
CA ASN A 147 -6.12 -18.70 2.63
C ASN A 147 -5.61 -19.74 3.64
N ILE A 148 -5.37 -19.37 4.89
CA ILE A 148 -5.05 -20.34 5.96
C ILE A 148 -6.31 -21.08 6.45
N LYS A 149 -7.49 -20.47 6.26
CA LYS A 149 -8.78 -21.06 6.66
C LYS A 149 -9.32 -22.09 5.66
N LYS A 150 -8.77 -22.13 4.44
CA LYS A 150 -9.15 -23.09 3.39
C LYS A 150 -8.35 -24.38 3.53
#